data_AF-A0A0W0TE54-F1
#
_entry.id   AF-A0A0W0TE54-F1
#
_cell.length_a   1.000
_cell.length_b   1.000
_cell.length_c   1.000
_cell.angle_alpha   90.00
_cell.angle_beta   90.00
_cell.angle_gamma   90.00
#
_symmetry.space_group_name_H-M   'P 1'
#
loop_
_entity.id
_entity.type
_entity.pdbx_description
1 polymer ?
#
loop_
_entity_poly.entity_id
_entity_poly.type
_entity_poly.pdbx_seq_one_letter_code
_entity_poly.pdbx_strand_id
1 'polypeptide(L)'
;MQRESQRNIEENFNLMSRSAEELMKLNIKTLQSFSFIKPEDLSKLNSPTELMEKTFGIIYENGHKMLNYCEEATEIVGQTVANASNQVKENFSQAKNTAEYVMKEAKANIKKAVF
;
A
#
# COMPACT_ATOMS: atom_id res chain seq x y z
N MET A 1 6.61 -27.31 4.28
CA MET A 1 5.12 -27.24 4.17
C MET A 1 4.43 -26.56 5.35
N GLN A 2 4.15 -27.18 6.51
CA GLN A 2 3.30 -26.53 7.54
C GLN A 2 3.92 -25.27 8.18
N ARG A 3 5.23 -25.28 8.48
CA ARG A 3 5.96 -24.09 9.00
C ARG A 3 6.12 -22.96 7.98
N GLU A 4 6.18 -23.32 6.71
CA GLU A 4 6.40 -22.40 5.59
C GLU A 4 5.09 -21.66 5.26
N SER A 5 3.97 -22.37 5.32
CA SER A 5 2.63 -21.77 5.29
C SER A 5 2.41 -20.81 6.46
N GLN A 6 2.88 -21.13 7.66
CA GLN A 6 2.78 -20.24 8.83
C GLN A 6 3.62 -18.97 8.66
N ARG A 7 4.87 -19.11 8.17
CA ARG A 7 5.76 -17.97 7.90
C ARG A 7 5.19 -17.03 6.82
N ASN A 8 4.63 -17.57 5.74
CA ASN A 8 4.01 -16.76 4.69
C ASN A 8 2.77 -15.99 5.19
N ILE A 9 2.00 -16.56 6.12
CA ILE A 9 0.85 -15.86 6.73
C ILE A 9 1.34 -14.71 7.62
N GLU A 10 2.38 -14.93 8.42
CA GLU A 10 2.99 -13.88 9.26
C GLU A 10 3.60 -12.75 8.42
N GLU A 11 4.32 -13.07 7.35
CA GLU A 11 4.93 -12.06 6.46
C GLU A 11 3.87 -11.22 5.76
N ASN A 12 2.78 -11.83 5.26
CA ASN A 12 1.68 -11.10 4.64
C ASN A 12 0.90 -10.24 5.64
N PHE A 13 0.67 -10.74 6.86
CA PHE A 13 0.04 -9.97 7.92
C PHE A 13 0.89 -8.77 8.35
N ASN A 14 2.21 -8.97 8.43
CA ASN A 14 3.16 -7.90 8.75
C ASN A 14 3.21 -6.84 7.65
N LEU A 15 3.17 -7.24 6.38
CA LEU A 15 3.08 -6.30 5.25
C LEU A 15 1.83 -5.43 5.33
N MET A 16 0.64 -6.05 5.42
CA MET A 16 -0.62 -5.29 5.50
C MET A 16 -0.70 -4.41 6.74
N SER A 17 -0.19 -4.87 7.89
CA SER A 17 -0.16 -4.08 9.12
C SER A 17 0.72 -2.84 8.99
N ARG A 18 1.88 -2.96 8.32
CA ARG A 18 2.77 -1.81 8.06
C ARG A 18 2.13 -0.80 7.13
N SER A 19 1.52 -1.25 6.03
CA SER A 19 0.82 -0.37 5.09
C SER A 19 -0.30 0.40 5.77
N ALA A 20 -1.06 -0.27 6.65
CA ALA A 20 -2.11 0.37 7.43
C ALA A 20 -1.57 1.43 8.40
N GLU A 21 -0.44 1.15 9.06
CA GLU A 21 0.23 2.11 9.94
C GLU A 21 0.74 3.34 9.16
N GLU A 22 1.34 3.14 7.99
CA GLU A 22 1.82 4.22 7.12
C GLU A 22 0.67 5.08 6.59
N LEU A 23 -0.42 4.46 6.14
CA LEU A 23 -1.64 5.19 5.73
C LEU A 23 -2.26 5.96 6.90
N MET A 24 -2.28 5.40 8.11
CA MET A 24 -2.78 6.10 9.29
C MET A 24 -1.93 7.34 9.61
N LYS A 25 -0.59 7.21 9.59
CA LYS A 25 0.31 8.35 9.78
C LYS A 25 0.11 9.41 8.71
N LEU A 26 -0.04 8.99 7.45
CA LEU A 26 -0.31 9.88 6.33
C LEU A 26 -1.66 10.60 6.47
N ASN A 27 -2.72 9.91 6.90
CA ASN A 27 -4.03 10.49 7.16
C ASN A 27 -3.95 11.57 8.24
N ILE A 28 -3.30 11.28 9.36
CA ILE A 28 -3.12 12.24 10.46
C ILE A 28 -2.34 13.47 9.98
N LYS A 29 -1.20 13.26 9.32
CA LYS A 29 -0.37 14.33 8.74
C LYS A 29 -1.18 15.20 7.78
N THR A 30 -1.97 14.59 6.90
CA THR A 30 -2.78 15.31 5.90
C THR A 30 -3.88 16.13 6.55
N LEU A 31 -4.64 15.54 7.48
CA LEU A 31 -5.70 16.25 8.20
C LEU A 31 -5.14 17.43 9.01
N GLN A 32 -3.99 17.26 9.65
CA GLN A 32 -3.31 18.35 10.38
C GLN A 32 -2.79 19.45 9.46
N SER A 33 -2.54 19.13 8.19
CA SER A 33 -2.01 20.09 7.22
C SER A 33 -3.09 20.96 6.59
N PHE A 34 -4.37 20.56 6.60
CA PHE A 34 -5.43 21.32 5.93
C PHE A 34 -5.67 22.68 6.57
N SER A 35 -5.78 23.68 5.71
CA SER A 35 -6.05 25.07 6.07
C SER A 35 -7.56 25.28 6.10
N PHE A 36 -8.04 26.06 7.07
CA PHE A 36 -9.45 26.43 7.18
C PHE A 36 -9.57 27.92 7.47
N ILE A 37 -10.74 28.51 7.18
CA ILE A 37 -11.02 29.87 7.60
C ILE A 37 -11.21 29.86 9.11
N LYS A 38 -10.37 30.60 9.82
CA LYS A 38 -10.49 30.71 11.27
C LYS A 38 -11.53 31.77 11.64
N PRO A 39 -12.26 31.60 12.76
CA PRO A 39 -13.19 32.63 13.23
C PRO A 39 -12.53 34.01 13.40
N GLU A 40 -11.25 34.06 13.82
CA GLU A 40 -10.52 35.32 13.95
C GLU A 40 -10.20 36.02 12.62
N ASP A 41 -10.24 35.27 11.51
CA ASP A 41 -10.05 35.84 10.18
C ASP A 41 -11.32 36.49 9.67
N LEU A 42 -12.49 35.99 10.10
CA LEU A 42 -13.79 36.53 9.69
C LEU A 42 -14.05 37.94 10.24
N SER A 43 -13.60 38.20 11.47
CA SER A 43 -13.75 39.52 12.12
C SER A 43 -12.86 40.61 11.51
N LYS A 44 -11.89 40.24 10.67
CA LYS A 44 -10.94 41.13 10.01
C LYS A 44 -11.31 41.47 8.56
N LEU A 45 -12.38 40.87 8.03
CA LEU A 45 -12.80 41.09 6.66
C LEU A 45 -13.50 42.44 6.53
N ASN A 46 -13.06 43.22 5.56
CA ASN A 46 -13.64 44.54 5.26
C ASN A 46 -14.65 44.47 4.11
N SER A 47 -14.65 43.37 3.34
CA SER A 47 -15.59 43.16 2.25
C SER A 47 -15.88 41.67 1.98
N PRO A 48 -17.01 41.36 1.33
CA PRO A 48 -17.29 40.01 0.83
C PRO A 48 -16.27 39.51 -0.21
N THR A 49 -15.59 40.40 -0.93
CA THR A 49 -14.59 40.03 -1.93
C THR A 49 -13.35 39.42 -1.28
N GLU A 50 -12.87 39.98 -0.16
CA GLU A 50 -11.74 39.42 0.60
C GLU A 50 -12.04 38.01 1.11
N LEU A 51 -13.31 37.73 1.47
CA LEU A 51 -13.74 36.40 1.86
C LEU A 51 -13.60 35.40 0.70
N MET A 52 -14.00 35.81 -0.51
CA MET A 52 -13.88 34.97 -1.70
C MET A 52 -12.42 34.68 -2.03
N GLU A 53 -11.57 35.71 -2.04
CA GLU A 53 -10.13 35.55 -2.29
C GLU A 53 -9.49 34.59 -1.29
N LYS A 54 -9.81 34.73 0.00
CA LYS A 54 -9.32 33.84 1.05
C LYS A 54 -9.83 32.41 0.89
N THR A 55 -11.09 32.25 0.49
CA THR A 55 -11.69 30.93 0.22
C THR A 55 -11.00 30.25 -0.96
N PHE A 56 -10.76 30.96 -2.06
CA PHE A 56 -10.03 30.42 -3.21
C PHE A 56 -8.59 30.07 -2.87
N GLY A 57 -7.90 30.90 -2.08
CA GLY A 57 -6.54 30.59 -1.61
C GLY A 57 -6.49 29.29 -0.79
N ILE A 58 -7.45 29.09 0.12
CA ILE A 58 -7.55 27.86 0.92
C ILE A 58 -7.88 26.65 0.06
N ILE A 59 -8.83 26.77 -0.88
CA ILE A 59 -9.18 25.68 -1.80
C ILE A 59 -7.96 25.30 -2.65
N TYR A 60 -7.24 26.29 -3.17
CA TYR A 60 -6.04 26.07 -3.97
C TYR A 60 -4.96 25.35 -3.16
N GLU A 61 -4.67 25.82 -1.95
CA GLU A 61 -3.67 25.21 -1.07
C GLU A 61 -4.06 23.79 -0.64
N ASN A 62 -5.30 23.60 -0.21
CA ASN A 62 -5.82 22.28 0.20
C ASN A 62 -5.92 21.32 -0.97
N GLY A 63 -6.21 21.81 -2.18
CA GLY A 63 -6.20 21.02 -3.41
C GLY A 63 -4.83 20.40 -3.66
N HIS A 64 -3.75 21.19 -3.55
CA HIS A 64 -2.38 20.67 -3.65
C HIS A 64 -2.07 19.64 -2.56
N LYS A 65 -2.46 19.91 -1.31
CA LYS A 65 -2.28 18.94 -0.20
C LYS A 65 -3.02 17.63 -0.45
N MET A 66 -4.24 17.69 -0.97
CA MET A 66 -5.03 16.50 -1.31
C MET A 66 -4.39 15.71 -2.46
N LEU A 67 -3.89 16.38 -3.50
CA LEU A 67 -3.19 15.72 -4.60
C LEU A 67 -1.93 14.99 -4.12
N ASN A 68 -1.11 15.65 -3.29
CA ASN A 68 0.06 15.03 -2.68
C ASN A 68 -0.33 13.83 -1.80
N TYR A 69 -1.40 13.94 -1.02
CA TYR A 69 -1.93 12.81 -0.26
C TYR A 69 -2.31 11.64 -1.16
N CYS A 70 -3.03 11.89 -2.27
CA CYS A 70 -3.39 10.83 -3.20
C CYS A 70 -2.16 10.15 -3.82
N GLU A 71 -1.12 10.92 -4.12
CA GLU A 71 0.16 10.38 -4.61
C GLU A 71 0.83 9.50 -3.55
N GLU A 72 1.07 10.03 -2.35
CA GLU A 72 1.70 9.29 -1.23
C GLU A 72 0.89 8.02 -0.87
N ALA A 73 -0.45 8.11 -0.82
CA ALA A 73 -1.31 6.98 -0.50
C ALA A 73 -1.27 5.89 -1.59
N THR A 74 -1.23 6.29 -2.86
CA THR A 74 -1.13 5.35 -3.98
C THR A 74 0.21 4.62 -3.96
N GLU A 75 1.29 5.31 -3.59
CA GLU A 75 2.61 4.70 -3.44
C GLU A 75 2.61 3.62 -2.36
N ILE A 76 2.09 3.91 -1.15
CA ILE A 76 2.05 2.95 -0.03
C ILE A 76 1.27 1.67 -0.43
N VAL A 77 0.08 1.85 -1.01
CA VAL A 77 -0.75 0.72 -1.44
C VAL A 77 -0.09 -0.02 -2.60
N GLY A 78 0.48 0.71 -3.56
CA GLY A 78 1.15 0.15 -4.73
C GLY A 78 2.34 -0.73 -4.36
N GLN A 79 3.19 -0.28 -3.44
CA GLN A 79 4.32 -1.06 -2.93
C GLN A 79 3.84 -2.35 -2.22
N THR A 80 2.77 -2.25 -1.44
CA THR A 80 2.17 -3.41 -0.74
C THR A 80 1.69 -4.47 -1.72
N VAL A 81 0.94 -4.05 -2.74
CA VAL A 81 0.42 -4.94 -3.80
C VAL A 81 1.57 -5.55 -4.61
N ALA A 82 2.59 -4.76 -4.96
CA ALA A 82 3.76 -5.24 -5.70
C ALA A 82 4.52 -6.32 -4.91
N ASN A 83 4.76 -6.09 -3.61
CA ASN A 83 5.44 -7.05 -2.74
C ASN A 83 4.64 -8.36 -2.60
N ALA A 84 3.32 -8.27 -2.41
CA ALA A 84 2.45 -9.45 -2.36
C ALA A 84 2.48 -10.22 -3.69
N SER A 85 2.44 -9.52 -4.84
CA SER A 85 2.52 -10.14 -6.17
C SER A 85 3.83 -10.90 -6.37
N ASN A 86 4.96 -10.32 -5.95
CA ASN A 86 6.27 -10.95 -6.06
C ASN A 86 6.35 -12.22 -5.21
N GLN A 87 5.85 -12.21 -3.97
CA GLN A 87 5.79 -13.42 -3.14
C GLN A 87 4.96 -14.53 -3.79
N VAL A 88 3.81 -14.20 -4.40
CA VAL A 88 2.99 -15.20 -5.12
C VAL A 88 3.78 -15.80 -6.29
N LYS A 89 4.48 -14.98 -7.07
CA LYS A 89 5.32 -15.47 -8.19
C LYS A 89 6.46 -16.36 -7.71
N GLU A 90 7.12 -16.01 -6.61
CA GLU A 90 8.19 -16.81 -6.02
C GLU A 90 7.67 -18.15 -5.53
N ASN A 91 6.59 -18.16 -4.76
CA ASN A 91 5.93 -19.38 -4.27
C ASN A 91 5.51 -20.30 -5.43
N PHE A 92 4.93 -19.74 -6.50
CA PHE A 92 4.55 -20.51 -7.68
C PHE A 92 5.77 -21.13 -8.39
N SER A 93 6.85 -20.37 -8.52
CA SER A 93 8.10 -20.84 -9.14
C SER A 93 8.73 -21.99 -8.34
N GLN A 94 8.74 -21.88 -7.00
CA GLN A 94 9.22 -22.94 -6.12
C GLN A 94 8.34 -24.20 -6.20
N ALA A 95 7.02 -24.05 -6.21
CA ALA A 95 6.09 -25.16 -6.35
C ALA A 95 6.27 -25.88 -7.70
N LYS A 96 6.44 -25.13 -8.80
CA LYS A 96 6.73 -25.70 -10.12
C LYS A 96 8.04 -26.49 -10.12
N ASN A 97 9.12 -25.91 -9.61
CA ASN A 97 10.43 -26.58 -9.58
C ASN A 97 10.40 -27.86 -8.74
N THR A 98 9.69 -27.83 -7.60
CA THR A 98 9.49 -29.01 -6.75
C THR A 98 8.69 -30.09 -7.48
N ALA A 99 7.61 -29.72 -8.16
CA ALA A 99 6.81 -30.66 -8.95
C ALA A 99 7.62 -31.30 -10.08
N GLU A 100 8.42 -30.51 -10.81
CA GLU A 100 9.31 -31.02 -11.85
C GLU A 100 10.36 -31.99 -11.30
N TYR A 101 10.94 -31.69 -10.14
CA TYR A 101 11.89 -32.57 -9.45
C TYR A 101 11.24 -33.91 -9.08
N VAL A 102 10.09 -33.87 -8.39
CA VAL A 102 9.35 -35.07 -7.96
C VAL A 102 8.93 -35.92 -9.17
N MET A 103 8.48 -35.29 -10.27
CA MET A 103 8.13 -36.01 -11.50
C MET A 103 9.33 -36.70 -12.15
N LYS A 104 10.50 -36.03 -12.18
CA LYS A 104 11.74 -36.61 -12.71
C LYS A 104 12.19 -37.81 -11.87
N GLU A 105 12.16 -37.67 -10.55
CA GLU A 105 12.51 -38.74 -9.62
C GLU A 105 11.56 -39.94 -9.74
N ALA A 106 10.26 -39.71 -9.78
CA ALA A 106 9.26 -40.75 -9.98
C ALA A 106 9.48 -41.51 -11.30
N LYS A 107 9.74 -40.80 -12.41
CA LYS A 107 10.08 -41.43 -13.70
C LYS A 107 11.33 -42.29 -13.62
N ALA A 108 12.38 -41.82 -12.95
CA ALA A 108 13.62 -42.56 -12.78
C ALA A 108 13.40 -43.85 -11.96
N ASN A 109 12.62 -43.77 -10.89
CA ASN A 109 12.30 -44.92 -10.04
C ASN A 109 11.43 -45.96 -10.75
N ILE A 110 10.43 -45.53 -11.53
CA ILE A 110 9.64 -46.43 -12.38
C ILE A 110 10.54 -47.15 -13.39
N LYS A 111 11.47 -46.43 -14.03
CA LYS A 111 12.39 -47.04 -14.99
C LYS A 111 13.26 -48.12 -14.35
N LYS A 112 13.75 -47.91 -13.12
CA LYS A 112 14.53 -48.90 -12.36
C LYS A 112 13.72 -50.12 -11.89
N ALA A 113 12.40 -49.99 -11.77
CA ALA A 113 11.53 -51.08 -11.33
C ALA A 113 11.05 -51.97 -12.49
N VAL A 114 11.11 -51.48 -13.72
CA VAL A 114 10.61 -52.15 -14.93
C VAL A 114 11.73 -52.81 -15.75
N PHE A 115 12.98 -52.38 -15.57
CA PHE A 115 14.18 -52.93 -16.23
C PHE A 115 15.24 -53.26 -15.19
#